data_AF-R9MZF2-F1
#
_entry.id   AF-R9MZF2-F1
#
_cell.length_a   1.000
_cell.length_b   1.000
_cell.length_c   1.000
_cell.angle_alpha   90.00
_cell.angle_beta   90.00
_cell.angle_gamma   90.00
#
_symmetry.space_group_name_H-M   'P 1'
#
loop_
_entity.id
_entity.type
_entity.pdbx_description
1 polymer ?
#
loop_
_entity_poly.entity_id
_entity_poly.type
_entity_poly.pdbx_seq_one_letter_code
_entity_poly.pdbx_strand_id
1 'polypeptide(L)'
;MELLTHAALKEGYCPDILTKEYAELLIKAAPMHDIGKITIPDSILQKPERLTQEEFEAMKAHTTAGGRIIVEAMGNIEEKEYIDIASQVAEGHHEKWDGSGYPKGLKGTDIPIGARIMAVADVFDALISKRRYKEPMSIDQALDIIKESGGSHFDPQLAIIFCNIKNEITQAFDT
;
A
#
# COMPACT_ATOMS: atom_id res chain seq x y z
N MET A 1 -6.13 -4.19 -3.71
CA MET A 1 -6.17 -4.56 -2.28
C MET A 1 -6.92 -5.87 -2.09
N GLU A 2 -8.23 -5.89 -2.32
CA GLU A 2 -9.09 -7.04 -2.01
C GLU A 2 -8.62 -8.39 -2.58
N LEU A 3 -8.33 -8.44 -3.89
CA LEU A 3 -7.87 -9.67 -4.56
C LEU A 3 -6.59 -10.24 -3.91
N LEU A 4 -5.60 -9.40 -3.63
CA LEU A 4 -4.35 -9.83 -3.02
C LEU A 4 -4.55 -10.30 -1.58
N THR A 5 -5.35 -9.58 -0.78
CA THR A 5 -5.63 -9.98 0.60
C THR A 5 -6.30 -11.35 0.66
N HIS A 6 -7.33 -11.58 -0.18
CA HIS A 6 -8.00 -12.89 -0.24
C HIS A 6 -7.07 -14.00 -0.74
N ALA A 7 -6.24 -13.72 -1.74
CA ALA A 7 -5.26 -14.68 -2.23
C ALA A 7 -4.23 -15.05 -1.16
N ALA A 8 -3.69 -14.06 -0.44
CA ALA A 8 -2.74 -14.27 0.65
C ALA A 8 -3.37 -15.10 1.79
N LEU A 9 -4.62 -14.80 2.17
CA LEU A 9 -5.36 -15.57 3.16
C LEU A 9 -5.53 -17.04 2.72
N LYS A 10 -5.90 -17.27 1.45
CA LYS A 10 -6.12 -18.61 0.88
C LYS A 10 -4.84 -19.45 0.84
N GLU A 11 -3.70 -18.82 0.53
CA GLU A 11 -2.38 -19.47 0.50
C GLU A 11 -1.78 -19.68 1.90
N GLY A 12 -2.48 -19.27 2.97
CA GLY A 12 -2.01 -19.42 4.35
C GLY A 12 -0.80 -18.54 4.65
N TYR A 13 -0.71 -17.36 4.02
CA TYR A 13 0.38 -16.41 4.24
C TYR A 13 0.24 -15.76 5.63
N CYS A 14 1.23 -15.97 6.51
CA CYS A 14 1.23 -15.48 7.90
C CYS A 14 -0.07 -15.80 8.66
N PRO A 15 -0.43 -17.09 8.84
CA PRO A 15 -1.76 -17.50 9.31
C PRO A 15 -2.05 -17.10 10.76
N ASP A 16 -1.01 -16.83 11.55
CA ASP A 16 -1.14 -16.36 12.93
C ASP A 16 -1.58 -14.89 13.03
N ILE A 17 -1.48 -14.12 11.93
CA ILE A 17 -1.81 -12.69 11.89
C ILE A 17 -2.92 -12.42 10.86
N LEU A 18 -2.79 -12.93 9.63
CA LEU A 18 -3.77 -12.75 8.57
C LEU A 18 -4.93 -13.74 8.75
N THR A 19 -5.81 -13.45 9.71
CA THR A 19 -7.08 -14.16 9.86
C THR A 19 -8.13 -13.61 8.88
N LYS A 20 -9.29 -14.25 8.81
CA LYS A 20 -10.41 -13.77 8.00
C LYS A 20 -10.89 -12.40 8.49
N GLU A 21 -10.98 -12.23 9.80
CA GLU A 21 -11.39 -10.99 10.45
C GLU A 21 -10.37 -9.87 10.15
N TYR A 22 -9.08 -10.14 10.28
CA TYR A 22 -8.03 -9.19 9.92
C TYR A 22 -8.11 -8.78 8.44
N ALA A 23 -8.33 -9.74 7.55
CA ALA A 23 -8.46 -9.48 6.12
C ALA A 23 -9.64 -8.54 5.80
N GLU A 24 -10.80 -8.76 6.41
CA GLU A 24 -11.98 -7.90 6.26
C GLU A 24 -11.69 -6.47 6.75
N LEU A 25 -11.05 -6.32 7.91
CA LEU A 25 -10.65 -5.02 8.44
C LEU A 25 -9.59 -4.33 7.58
N LEU A 26 -8.61 -5.07 7.07
CA LEU A 26 -7.58 -4.54 6.17
C LEU A 26 -8.18 -4.00 4.87
N ILE A 27 -9.14 -4.72 4.28
CA ILE A 27 -9.84 -4.28 3.08
C ILE A 27 -10.63 -2.99 3.36
N LYS A 28 -11.34 -2.93 4.49
CA LYS A 28 -12.04 -1.71 4.94
C LYS A 28 -11.09 -0.54 5.16
N ALA A 29 -9.89 -0.81 5.69
CA ALA A 29 -8.90 0.21 6.04
C ALA A 29 -8.12 0.77 4.85
N ALA A 30 -8.02 0.03 3.74
CA ALA A 30 -7.17 0.36 2.61
C ALA A 30 -7.39 1.77 2.00
N PRO A 31 -8.62 2.30 1.87
CA PRO A 31 -8.83 3.66 1.38
C PRO A 31 -8.19 4.75 2.26
N MET A 32 -7.85 4.43 3.52
CA MET A 32 -7.27 5.37 4.48
C MET A 32 -5.75 5.55 4.31
N HIS A 33 -5.06 4.74 3.49
CA HIS A 33 -3.60 4.76 3.40
C HIS A 33 -3.04 6.15 3.09
N ASP A 34 -3.77 6.93 2.29
CA ASP A 34 -3.37 8.25 1.79
C ASP A 34 -4.07 9.42 2.51
N ILE A 35 -4.83 9.18 3.58
CA ILE A 35 -5.63 10.22 4.27
C ILE A 35 -4.77 11.42 4.73
N GLY A 36 -3.50 11.17 5.06
CA GLY A 36 -2.57 12.21 5.48
C GLY A 36 -2.18 13.19 4.39
N LYS A 37 -2.51 12.95 3.11
CA LYS A 37 -2.30 13.94 2.04
C LYS A 37 -3.04 15.24 2.29
N ILE A 38 -4.07 15.25 3.14
CA ILE A 38 -4.75 16.47 3.60
C ILE A 38 -3.82 17.48 4.27
N THR A 39 -2.68 17.04 4.82
CA THR A 39 -1.70 17.92 5.46
C THR A 39 -0.64 18.44 4.50
N ILE A 40 -0.64 17.99 3.24
CA ILE A 40 0.34 18.38 2.24
C ILE A 40 -0.16 19.63 1.51
N PRO A 41 0.66 20.69 1.37
CA PRO A 41 0.27 21.88 0.62
C PRO A 41 -0.14 21.56 -0.81
N ASP A 42 -1.20 22.20 -1.31
CA ASP A 42 -1.69 22.03 -2.68
C ASP A 42 -0.61 22.31 -3.74
N SER A 43 0.31 23.25 -3.47
CA SER A 43 1.43 23.56 -4.36
C SER A 43 2.39 22.40 -4.57
N ILE A 44 2.47 21.46 -3.63
CA ILE A 44 3.24 20.22 -3.73
C ILE A 44 2.33 19.10 -4.27
N LEU A 45 1.14 18.94 -3.69
CA LEU A 45 0.24 17.83 -4.01
C LEU A 45 -0.25 17.84 -5.46
N GLN A 46 -0.52 19.04 -5.99
CA GLN A 46 -1.04 19.23 -7.34
C GLN A 46 0.05 19.60 -8.35
N LYS A 47 1.33 19.55 -7.95
CA LYS A 47 2.45 19.98 -8.79
C LYS A 47 2.50 19.16 -10.08
N PRO A 48 2.51 19.83 -11.25
CA PRO A 48 2.59 19.12 -12.52
C PRO A 48 4.00 18.55 -12.77
N GLU A 49 5.05 19.26 -12.38
CA GLU A 49 6.41 18.78 -12.57
C GLU A 49 6.81 17.72 -11.53
N ARG A 50 7.97 17.10 -11.75
CA ARG A 50 8.60 16.27 -10.71
C ARG A 50 8.87 17.14 -9.48
N LEU A 51 8.59 16.57 -8.31
CA LEU A 51 8.93 17.19 -7.03
C LEU A 51 10.45 17.38 -6.93
N THR A 52 10.88 18.49 -6.34
CA THR A 52 12.26 18.62 -5.86
C THR A 52 12.52 17.67 -4.70
N GLN A 53 13.78 17.52 -4.30
CA GLN A 53 14.10 16.67 -3.15
C GLN A 53 13.38 17.16 -1.88
N GLU A 54 13.37 18.46 -1.65
CA GLU A 54 12.74 19.08 -0.48
C GLU A 54 11.22 18.91 -0.48
N GLU A 55 10.58 19.06 -1.65
CA GLU A 55 9.16 18.83 -1.83
C GLU A 55 8.81 17.35 -1.64
N PHE A 56 9.67 16.43 -2.10
CA PHE A 56 9.51 15.01 -1.87
C PHE A 56 9.66 14.65 -0.39
N GLU A 57 10.64 15.22 0.32
CA GLU A 57 10.75 15.04 1.79
C GLU A 57 9.50 15.55 2.52
N ALA A 58 8.95 16.69 2.10
CA ALA A 58 7.68 17.18 2.64
C ALA A 58 6.50 16.23 2.31
N MET A 59 6.45 15.69 1.09
CA MET A 59 5.42 14.73 0.68
C MET A 59 5.42 13.48 1.55
N LYS A 60 6.59 12.94 1.94
CA LYS A 60 6.67 11.74 2.79
C LYS A 60 5.92 11.88 4.10
N ALA A 61 5.78 13.11 4.63
CA ALA A 61 5.09 13.37 5.88
C ALA A 61 3.63 12.90 5.90
N HIS A 62 2.97 12.73 4.75
CA HIS A 62 1.59 12.25 4.67
C HIS A 62 1.41 10.88 5.36
N THR A 63 2.44 10.03 5.35
CA THR A 63 2.39 8.71 6.00
C THR A 63 2.19 8.85 7.52
N THR A 64 3.14 9.50 8.19
CA THR A 64 3.09 9.77 9.64
C THR A 64 1.87 10.62 10.04
N ALA A 65 1.50 11.60 9.22
CA ALA A 65 0.31 12.42 9.44
C ALA A 65 -0.96 11.57 9.34
N GLY A 66 -1.06 10.67 8.35
CA GLY A 66 -2.20 9.79 8.16
C GLY A 66 -2.41 8.85 9.35
N GLY A 67 -1.35 8.17 9.79
CA GLY A 67 -1.40 7.33 10.99
C GLY A 67 -1.89 8.09 12.22
N ARG A 68 -1.36 9.28 12.46
CA ARG A 68 -1.78 10.15 13.58
C ARG A 68 -3.24 10.59 13.46
N ILE A 69 -3.67 11.05 12.28
CA ILE A 69 -5.05 11.49 12.03
C ILE A 69 -6.04 10.36 12.31
N ILE A 70 -5.74 9.14 11.87
CA ILE A 70 -6.61 7.96 12.10
C ILE A 70 -6.80 7.73 13.60
N VAL A 71 -5.70 7.72 14.37
CA VAL A 71 -5.76 7.52 15.83
C VAL A 71 -6.54 8.64 16.52
N GLU A 72 -6.26 9.90 16.19
CA GLU A 72 -6.89 11.06 16.83
C GLU A 72 -8.38 11.19 16.47
N ALA A 73 -8.75 11.00 15.21
CA ALA A 73 -10.11 11.22 14.72
C ALA A 73 -11.04 10.03 14.95
N MET A 74 -10.51 8.80 14.92
CA MET A 74 -11.32 7.57 14.95
C MET A 74 -11.17 6.77 16.25
N GLY A 75 -10.19 7.12 17.10
CA GLY A 75 -9.82 6.39 18.31
C GLY A 75 -10.94 6.08 19.31
N ASN A 76 -12.00 6.88 19.32
CA ASN A 76 -13.15 6.74 20.22
C ASN A 76 -14.45 6.34 19.49
N ILE A 77 -14.39 6.08 18.18
CA ILE A 77 -15.56 5.83 17.32
C ILE A 77 -15.55 4.42 16.77
N GLU A 78 -14.38 3.93 16.36
CA GLU A 78 -14.21 2.62 15.72
C GLU A 78 -13.51 1.64 16.66
N GLU A 79 -13.51 0.37 16.26
CA GLU A 79 -12.85 -0.69 17.01
C GLU A 79 -11.32 -0.52 16.98
N LYS A 80 -10.67 -0.81 18.11
CA LYS A 80 -9.22 -0.65 18.28
C LYS A 80 -8.43 -1.39 17.19
N GLU A 81 -8.83 -2.59 16.84
CA GLU A 81 -8.14 -3.40 15.82
C GLU A 81 -8.19 -2.74 14.44
N TYR A 82 -9.34 -2.20 14.05
CA TYR A 82 -9.47 -1.43 12.80
C TYR A 82 -8.56 -0.19 12.80
N ILE A 83 -8.53 0.57 13.90
CA ILE A 83 -7.68 1.75 14.05
C ILE A 83 -6.19 1.38 13.95
N ASP A 84 -5.78 0.30 14.61
CA ASP A 84 -4.40 -0.19 14.59
C ASP A 84 -4.01 -0.58 13.15
N ILE A 85 -4.86 -1.32 12.43
CA ILE A 85 -4.61 -1.71 11.04
C ILE A 85 -4.54 -0.49 10.12
N ALA A 86 -5.54 0.39 10.18
CA ALA A 86 -5.63 1.55 9.31
C ALA A 86 -4.45 2.52 9.53
N SER A 87 -4.06 2.77 10.78
CA SER A 87 -2.92 3.63 11.10
C SER A 87 -1.60 3.02 10.65
N GLN A 88 -1.39 1.72 10.83
CA GLN A 88 -0.20 1.01 10.36
C GLN A 88 -0.10 1.00 8.83
N VAL A 89 -1.22 0.84 8.12
CA VAL A 89 -1.26 0.90 6.65
C VAL A 89 -0.91 2.31 6.19
N ALA A 90 -1.55 3.35 6.75
CA ALA A 90 -1.26 4.73 6.38
C ALA A 90 0.20 5.11 6.65
N GLU A 91 0.77 4.69 7.79
CA GLU A 91 2.15 4.99 8.13
C GLU A 91 3.15 4.16 7.31
N GLY A 92 2.85 2.90 7.01
CA GLY A 92 3.82 1.93 6.51
C GLY A 92 3.75 1.59 5.02
N HIS A 93 2.74 2.03 4.27
CA HIS A 93 2.55 1.59 2.87
C HIS A 93 3.67 2.01 1.89
N HIS A 94 4.58 2.91 2.31
CA HIS A 94 5.78 3.30 1.58
C HIS A 94 7.09 2.72 2.15
N GLU A 95 7.00 1.86 3.17
CA GLU A 95 8.12 1.03 3.57
C GLU A 95 8.45 0.02 2.47
N LYS A 96 9.73 -0.29 2.32
CA LYS A 96 10.22 -1.21 1.30
C LYS A 96 10.84 -2.41 1.99
N TRP A 97 10.62 -3.59 1.42
CA TRP A 97 11.10 -4.84 1.99
C TRP A 97 12.60 -4.84 2.36
N ASP A 98 13.44 -4.15 1.58
CA ASP A 98 14.88 -4.04 1.82
C ASP A 98 15.31 -3.03 2.89
N GLY A 99 14.39 -2.21 3.39
CA GLY A 99 14.64 -1.13 4.36
C GLY A 99 14.93 0.23 3.75
N SER A 100 14.89 0.38 2.42
CA SER A 100 15.11 1.67 1.73
C SER A 100 13.86 2.56 1.66
N GLY A 101 12.77 2.14 2.27
CA GLY A 101 11.50 2.86 2.34
C GLY A 101 11.48 3.95 3.41
N TYR A 102 10.27 4.48 3.65
CA TYR A 102 10.01 5.52 4.63
C TYR A 102 8.64 5.29 5.29
N PRO A 103 8.36 5.86 6.47
CA PRO A 103 9.15 6.85 7.22
C PRO A 103 10.23 6.29 8.15
N LYS A 104 10.14 5.02 8.55
CA LYS A 104 10.99 4.42 9.59
C LYS A 104 12.12 3.56 9.01
N GLY A 105 12.07 3.19 7.73
CA GLY A 105 13.07 2.31 7.12
C GLY A 105 12.97 0.89 7.65
N LEU A 106 11.74 0.43 7.91
CA LEU A 106 11.47 -0.92 8.39
C LEU A 106 11.85 -1.93 7.30
N LYS A 107 12.34 -3.09 7.73
CA LYS A 107 12.85 -4.12 6.82
C LYS A 107 12.12 -5.44 7.02
N GLY A 108 11.83 -6.12 5.92
CA GLY A 108 11.26 -7.46 5.97
C GLY A 108 9.95 -7.52 6.76
N THR A 109 9.91 -8.43 7.74
CA THR A 109 8.74 -8.69 8.58
C THR A 109 8.51 -7.64 9.67
N ASP A 110 9.43 -6.69 9.86
CA ASP A 110 9.20 -5.55 10.75
C ASP A 110 8.14 -4.60 10.16
N ILE A 111 7.92 -4.67 8.85
CA ILE A 111 6.84 -3.96 8.16
C ILE A 111 5.51 -4.66 8.48
N PRO A 112 4.49 -3.94 9.00
CA PRO A 112 3.18 -4.50 9.25
C PRO A 112 2.62 -5.21 8.02
N ILE A 113 1.98 -6.36 8.22
CA ILE A 113 1.49 -7.20 7.12
C ILE A 113 0.51 -6.44 6.19
N GLY A 114 -0.40 -5.66 6.76
CA GLY A 114 -1.32 -4.81 5.98
C GLY A 114 -0.59 -3.79 5.11
N ALA A 115 0.49 -3.18 5.61
CA ALA A 115 1.31 -2.24 4.86
C ALA A 115 2.07 -2.93 3.70
N ARG A 116 2.59 -4.14 3.91
CA ARG A 116 3.22 -4.95 2.84
C ARG A 116 2.24 -5.28 1.72
N ILE A 117 1.00 -5.65 2.07
CA ILE A 117 -0.06 -5.91 1.08
C ILE A 117 -0.48 -4.62 0.37
N MET A 118 -0.64 -3.52 1.11
CA MET A 118 -0.99 -2.21 0.55
C MET A 118 0.06 -1.72 -0.44
N ALA A 119 1.35 -1.84 -0.13
CA ALA A 119 2.44 -1.41 -1.02
C ALA A 119 2.36 -2.06 -2.41
N VAL A 120 2.09 -3.37 -2.48
CA VAL A 120 1.91 -4.07 -3.75
C VAL A 120 0.66 -3.55 -4.48
N ALA A 121 -0.45 -3.44 -3.77
CA ALA A 121 -1.72 -3.00 -4.35
C ALA A 121 -1.67 -1.55 -4.87
N ASP A 122 -1.09 -0.63 -4.10
CA ASP A 122 -0.95 0.79 -4.46
C ASP A 122 -0.04 0.97 -5.66
N VAL A 123 1.15 0.34 -5.66
CA VAL A 123 2.06 0.46 -6.78
C VAL A 123 1.49 -0.18 -8.04
N PHE A 124 0.81 -1.32 -7.93
CA PHE A 124 0.15 -1.91 -9.10
C PHE A 124 -0.89 -0.97 -9.70
N ASP A 125 -1.82 -0.46 -8.88
CA ASP A 125 -2.86 0.49 -9.32
C ASP A 125 -2.24 1.74 -9.96
N ALA A 126 -1.15 2.25 -9.36
CA ALA A 126 -0.38 3.37 -9.88
C ALA A 126 0.25 3.11 -11.27
N LEU A 127 0.64 1.88 -11.57
CA LEU A 127 1.30 1.51 -12.84
C LEU A 127 0.30 1.35 -13.98
N ILE A 128 -0.90 0.81 -13.71
CA ILE A 128 -1.94 0.56 -14.72
C ILE A 128 -2.94 1.72 -14.87
N SER A 129 -2.91 2.68 -13.95
CA SER A 129 -3.74 3.88 -14.03
C SER A 129 -3.13 4.95 -14.92
N LYS A 130 -3.97 5.63 -15.72
CA LYS A 130 -3.53 6.80 -16.49
C LYS A 130 -3.17 7.96 -15.58
N ARG A 131 -1.96 8.51 -15.74
CA ARG A 131 -1.49 9.70 -15.01
C ARG A 131 -1.15 10.81 -15.99
N ARG A 132 -1.15 12.08 -15.54
CA ARG A 132 -0.89 13.25 -16.41
C ARG A 132 0.40 13.14 -17.25
N TYR A 133 1.42 12.44 -16.74
CA TYR A 133 2.75 12.34 -17.36
C TYR A 133 3.14 10.93 -17.81
N LYS A 134 2.24 9.96 -17.65
CA LYS A 134 2.56 8.55 -17.91
C LYS A 134 1.32 7.82 -18.40
N GLU A 135 1.41 7.26 -19.60
CA GLU A 135 0.42 6.34 -20.11
C GLU A 135 0.40 5.06 -19.25
N PRO A 136 -0.78 4.44 -19.07
CA PRO A 136 -0.90 3.23 -18.28
C PRO A 136 -0.07 2.10 -18.90
N MET A 137 0.58 1.32 -18.03
CA MET A 137 1.26 0.09 -18.44
C MET A 137 0.21 -1.02 -18.66
N SER A 138 0.55 -2.03 -19.47
CA SER A 138 -0.27 -3.24 -19.50
C SER A 138 -0.19 -3.97 -18.16
N ILE A 139 -1.23 -4.75 -17.83
CA ILE A 139 -1.25 -5.59 -16.61
C ILE A 139 -0.01 -6.49 -16.57
N ASP A 140 0.39 -7.06 -17.72
CA ASP A 140 1.58 -7.91 -17.81
C ASP A 140 2.86 -7.17 -17.44
N GLN A 141 3.05 -5.97 -17.98
CA GLN A 141 4.21 -5.13 -17.63
C GLN A 141 4.21 -4.74 -16.16
N ALA A 142 3.05 -4.41 -15.59
CA ALA A 142 2.94 -4.07 -14.18
C ALA A 142 3.26 -5.28 -13.29
N LEU A 143 2.76 -6.47 -13.62
CA LEU A 143 3.05 -7.71 -12.89
C LEU A 143 4.54 -8.09 -12.98
N ASP A 144 5.17 -7.93 -14.14
CA ASP A 144 6.61 -8.16 -14.30
C ASP A 144 7.42 -7.23 -13.36
N ILE A 145 7.06 -5.95 -13.29
CA ILE A 145 7.70 -4.99 -12.36
C ILE A 145 7.50 -5.42 -10.89
N ILE A 146 6.30 -5.83 -10.50
CA ILE A 146 6.03 -6.31 -9.13
C ILE A 146 6.89 -7.54 -8.82
N LYS A 147 6.97 -8.49 -9.74
CA LYS A 147 7.75 -9.72 -9.59
C LYS A 147 9.25 -9.46 -9.48
N GLU A 148 9.80 -8.64 -10.37
CA GLU A 148 11.22 -8.26 -10.38
C GLU A 148 11.61 -7.47 -9.12
N SER A 149 10.67 -6.73 -8.54
CA SER A 149 10.86 -5.95 -7.32
C SER A 149 10.63 -6.75 -6.03
N GLY A 150 10.31 -8.05 -6.12
CA GLY A 150 10.18 -8.94 -4.97
C GLY A 150 11.51 -9.12 -4.24
N GLY A 151 11.53 -8.89 -2.92
CA GLY A 151 12.73 -8.93 -2.10
C GLY A 151 13.53 -7.62 -2.05
N SER A 152 13.15 -6.60 -2.84
CA SER A 152 13.67 -5.23 -2.72
C SER A 152 12.58 -4.27 -2.26
N HIS A 153 11.63 -3.96 -3.16
CA HIS A 153 10.48 -3.12 -2.84
C HIS A 153 9.42 -3.91 -2.07
N PHE A 154 9.05 -5.07 -2.57
CA PHE A 154 7.91 -5.84 -2.08
C PHE A 154 8.34 -7.07 -1.32
N ASP A 155 7.47 -7.53 -0.42
CA ASP A 155 7.60 -8.87 0.15
C ASP A 155 7.61 -9.90 -1.01
N PRO A 156 8.67 -10.73 -1.12
CA PRO A 156 8.82 -11.65 -2.24
C PRO A 156 7.69 -12.68 -2.31
N GLN A 157 7.10 -13.08 -1.16
CA GLN A 157 5.99 -14.03 -1.15
C GLN A 157 4.71 -13.36 -1.68
N LEU A 158 4.41 -12.13 -1.22
CA LEU A 158 3.25 -11.38 -1.71
C LEU A 158 3.37 -11.05 -3.20
N ALA A 159 4.58 -10.72 -3.69
CA ALA A 159 4.81 -10.49 -5.12
C ALA A 159 4.48 -11.74 -5.96
N ILE A 160 4.88 -12.93 -5.49
CA ILE A 160 4.55 -14.21 -6.14
C ILE A 160 3.04 -14.48 -6.09
N ILE A 161 2.42 -14.35 -4.92
CA ILE A 161 0.98 -14.57 -4.74
C ILE A 161 0.19 -13.65 -5.68
N PHE A 162 0.58 -12.37 -5.77
CA PHE A 162 -0.07 -11.40 -6.64
C PHE A 162 0.06 -11.75 -8.13
N CYS A 163 1.21 -12.26 -8.56
CA CYS A 163 1.39 -12.72 -9.94
C CYS A 163 0.56 -13.98 -10.26
N ASN A 164 0.34 -14.86 -9.28
CA ASN A 164 -0.42 -16.09 -9.47
C ASN A 164 -1.92 -15.85 -9.69
N ILE A 165 -2.45 -14.70 -9.24
CA ILE A 165 -3.84 -14.29 -9.45
C ILE A 165 -4.03 -13.36 -10.66
N LYS A 166 -3.13 -13.46 -11.65
CA LYS A 166 -3.17 -12.64 -12.87
C LYS A 166 -4.54 -12.68 -13.56
N ASN A 167 -5.15 -13.86 -13.67
CA ASN A 167 -6.43 -14.02 -14.39
C ASN A 167 -7.55 -13.25 -13.70
N GLU A 168 -7.62 -13.31 -12.37
CA GLU A 168 -8.58 -12.58 -11.54
C GLU A 168 -8.36 -11.08 -11.63
N ILE A 169 -7.09 -10.64 -11.63
CA ILE A 169 -6.72 -9.24 -11.85
C ILE A 169 -7.20 -8.78 -13.23
N THR A 170 -6.84 -9.49 -14.30
CA THR A 170 -7.27 -9.12 -15.66
C THR A 170 -8.77 -9.00 -15.78
N GLN A 171 -9.52 -9.96 -15.24
CA GLN A 171 -10.98 -9.93 -15.24
C GLN A 171 -11.54 -8.70 -14.50
N ALA A 172 -10.95 -8.32 -13.36
CA ALA A 172 -11.39 -7.17 -12.58
C ALA A 172 -11.16 -5.82 -13.29
N PHE A 173 -10.17 -5.72 -14.19
CA PHE A 173 -9.83 -4.49 -14.90
C PHE A 173 -10.35 -4.42 -16.36
N ASP A 174 -10.87 -5.53 -16.89
CA ASP A 174 -11.53 -5.59 -18.21
C ASP A 174 -13.02 -5.18 -18.16
N THR A 175 -13.54 -4.78 -16.99
CA THR A 175 -14.95 -4.41 -16.76
C THR A 175 -15.14 -2.90 -16.71
#